data_AF-A0A0B7MI83-F1
#
_entry.id   AF-A0A0B7MI83-F1
#
_cell.length_a   1.000
_cell.length_b   1.000
_cell.length_c   1.000
_cell.angle_alpha   90.00
_cell.angle_beta   90.00
_cell.angle_gamma   90.00
#
_symmetry.space_group_name_H-M   'P 1'
#
loop_
_entity.id
_entity.type
_entity.pdbx_description
1 polymer ?
#
loop_
_entity_poly.entity_id
_entity_poly.type
_entity_poly.pdbx_seq_one_letter_code
_entity_poly.pdbx_strand_id
1 'polypeptide(L)'
;MTNIASDLLIPAVLGAHYTGSYIYDTRYFGNIGRNALWANSVSIQAVSRNTNLMRSKIVNENAGPCTEEFLYQAAVGLMNHCVSGAESSIQPRSAAGKYPNHITPVECWWCGEVFKACAGMTRKKANEIANVLIPKYEDRLYDPPKGKSNRECFDFSTFTPTKEYQDIYNKVKQECIDLGIPLNPASSW
;
A
#
# COMPACT_ATOMS: atom_id res chain seq x y z
N MET A 1 -9.95 -0.58 18.21
CA MET A 1 -10.60 0.49 19.01
C MET A 1 -9.72 1.73 19.17
N THR A 2 -8.41 1.60 19.43
CA THR A 2 -7.48 2.75 19.58
C THR A 2 -7.35 3.63 18.31
N ASN A 3 -7.42 3.05 17.12
CA ASN A 3 -7.27 3.81 15.86
C ASN A 3 -8.41 4.84 15.65
N ILE A 4 -9.68 4.43 15.83
CA ILE A 4 -10.84 5.33 15.77
C ILE A 4 -10.75 6.43 16.83
N ALA A 5 -10.41 6.06 18.07
CA ALA A 5 -10.23 7.04 19.15
C ALA A 5 -9.15 8.08 18.80
N SER A 6 -8.04 7.64 18.20
CA SER A 6 -6.98 8.55 17.76
C SER A 6 -7.46 9.52 16.67
N ASP A 7 -8.19 9.02 15.67
CA ASP A 7 -8.76 9.86 14.61
C ASP A 7 -9.72 10.94 15.15
N LEU A 8 -10.47 10.64 16.21
CA LEU A 8 -11.39 11.59 16.85
C LEU A 8 -10.67 12.58 17.79
N LEU A 9 -9.62 12.13 18.48
CA LEU A 9 -8.90 12.93 19.47
C LEU A 9 -7.92 13.92 18.83
N ILE A 10 -7.24 13.55 17.74
CA ILE A 10 -6.30 14.44 17.03
C ILE A 10 -6.91 15.82 16.71
N PRO A 11 -8.09 15.92 16.07
CA PRO A 11 -8.68 17.23 15.77
C PRO A 11 -9.18 17.93 17.04
N ALA A 12 -9.73 17.18 18.01
CA ALA A 12 -10.25 17.74 19.25
C ALA A 12 -9.15 18.35 20.15
N VAL A 13 -7.97 17.73 20.18
CA VAL A 13 -6.85 18.15 21.05
C VAL A 13 -5.91 19.12 20.32
N LEU A 14 -5.62 18.87 19.04
CA LEU A 14 -4.60 19.60 18.29
C LEU A 14 -5.18 20.64 17.32
N GLY A 15 -6.51 20.71 17.14
CA GLY A 15 -7.13 21.58 16.13
C GLY A 15 -6.77 21.18 14.69
N ALA A 16 -6.40 19.91 14.47
CA ALA A 16 -5.95 19.45 13.16
C ALA A 16 -7.12 19.30 12.16
N HIS A 17 -6.93 19.80 10.94
CA HIS A 17 -7.88 19.62 9.83
C HIS A 17 -7.75 18.25 9.15
N TYR A 18 -6.62 17.58 9.37
CA TYR A 18 -6.26 16.32 8.76
C TYR A 18 -5.72 15.39 9.82
N THR A 19 -6.27 14.18 9.88
CA THR A 19 -5.96 13.23 10.95
C THR A 19 -5.11 12.09 10.42
N GLY A 20 -4.03 11.77 11.14
CA GLY A 20 -3.08 10.74 10.75
C GLY A 20 -3.01 9.66 11.81
N SER A 21 -3.44 8.46 11.50
CA SER A 21 -3.23 7.29 12.35
C SER A 21 -3.16 6.03 11.51
N TYR A 22 -2.55 4.98 12.03
CA TYR A 22 -2.48 3.71 11.32
C TYR A 22 -2.40 2.56 12.31
N ILE A 23 -2.77 1.36 11.85
CA ILE A 23 -2.52 0.14 12.60
C ILE A 23 -1.16 -0.38 12.19
N TYR A 24 -0.41 -0.86 13.17
CA TYR A 24 0.95 -1.36 12.98
C TYR A 24 1.09 -2.69 13.69
N ASP A 25 1.46 -3.73 12.94
CA ASP A 25 1.76 -5.04 13.47
C ASP A 25 3.24 -5.09 13.84
N THR A 26 3.52 -5.04 15.15
CA THR A 26 4.89 -5.00 15.69
C THR A 26 5.66 -6.29 15.44
N ARG A 27 4.98 -7.42 15.19
CA ARG A 27 5.65 -8.70 14.86
C ARG A 27 6.35 -8.64 13.52
N TYR A 28 5.72 -7.94 12.58
CA TYR A 28 6.19 -7.85 11.20
C TYR A 28 6.86 -6.52 10.91
N PHE A 29 6.72 -5.51 11.78
CA PHE A 29 7.19 -4.15 11.50
C PHE A 29 6.49 -3.56 10.25
N GLY A 30 5.19 -3.84 10.10
CA GLY A 30 4.37 -3.45 8.96
C GLY A 30 2.89 -3.55 9.22
N ASN A 31 2.05 -3.38 8.19
CA ASN A 31 0.59 -3.46 8.36
C ASN A 31 -0.16 -4.09 7.18
N ILE A 32 0.56 -4.87 6.39
CA ILE A 32 0.05 -5.55 5.19
C ILE A 32 -0.35 -7.02 5.48
N GLY A 33 -0.33 -7.46 6.74
CA GLY A 33 -0.89 -8.76 7.14
C GLY A 33 -2.40 -8.71 7.34
N ARG A 34 -3.08 -9.88 7.26
CA ARG A 34 -4.56 -9.99 7.34
C ARG A 34 -5.20 -9.21 8.48
N ASN A 35 -4.65 -9.34 9.69
CA ASN A 35 -5.19 -8.69 10.90
C ASN A 35 -5.13 -7.16 10.79
N ALA A 36 -4.00 -6.64 10.33
CA ALA A 36 -3.79 -5.20 10.21
C ALA A 36 -4.61 -4.62 9.04
N LEU A 37 -4.68 -5.33 7.91
CA LEU A 37 -5.53 -4.95 6.77
C LEU A 37 -7.01 -4.88 7.17
N TRP A 38 -7.52 -5.93 7.84
CA TRP A 38 -8.90 -5.97 8.33
C TRP A 38 -9.18 -4.84 9.32
N ALA A 39 -8.30 -4.64 10.30
CA ALA A 39 -8.48 -3.59 11.30
C ALA A 39 -8.42 -2.18 10.67
N ASN A 40 -7.55 -1.94 9.69
CA ASN A 40 -7.51 -0.68 8.94
C ASN A 40 -8.83 -0.48 8.19
N SER A 41 -9.32 -1.53 7.50
CA SER A 41 -10.56 -1.48 6.74
C SER A 41 -11.74 -1.05 7.61
N VAL A 42 -11.94 -1.71 8.75
CA VAL A 42 -13.04 -1.41 9.68
C VAL A 42 -12.90 -0.02 10.28
N SER A 43 -11.68 0.38 10.67
CA SER A 43 -11.44 1.71 11.25
C SER A 43 -11.74 2.83 10.26
N ILE A 44 -11.21 2.74 9.04
CA ILE A 44 -11.42 3.75 8.00
C ILE A 44 -12.91 3.85 7.66
N GLN A 45 -13.59 2.72 7.48
CA GLN A 45 -15.03 2.72 7.19
C GLN A 45 -15.86 3.31 8.33
N ALA A 46 -15.51 3.03 9.59
CA ALA A 46 -16.23 3.57 10.73
C ALA A 46 -16.13 5.11 10.78
N VAL A 47 -14.94 5.68 10.61
CA VAL A 47 -14.78 7.13 10.67
C VAL A 47 -15.33 7.81 9.40
N SER A 48 -15.13 7.21 8.23
CA SER A 48 -15.63 7.72 6.95
C SER A 48 -17.17 7.77 6.88
N ARG A 49 -17.86 6.78 7.46
CA ARG A 49 -19.34 6.73 7.46
C ARG A 49 -20.02 7.60 8.51
N ASN A 50 -19.31 7.95 9.59
CA ASN A 50 -19.93 8.57 10.77
C ASN A 50 -19.39 9.98 11.06
N THR A 51 -18.42 10.48 10.28
CA THR A 51 -17.81 11.79 10.45
C THR A 51 -17.46 12.40 9.09
N ASN A 52 -17.15 13.70 9.08
CA ASN A 52 -16.57 14.39 7.91
C ASN A 52 -15.07 14.64 8.07
N LEU A 53 -14.38 13.89 8.94
CA LEU A 53 -12.96 14.06 9.16
C LEU A 53 -12.18 13.55 7.94
N MET A 54 -11.24 14.36 7.46
CA MET A 54 -10.29 13.93 6.46
C MET A 54 -9.12 13.18 7.11
N ARG A 55 -8.67 12.08 6.50
CA ARG A 55 -7.66 11.18 7.07
C ARG A 55 -6.53 10.83 6.09
N SER A 56 -5.31 10.88 6.63
CA SER A 56 -4.17 10.14 6.09
C SER A 56 -4.07 8.80 6.80
N LYS A 57 -4.00 7.72 6.02
CA LYS A 57 -3.53 6.43 6.53
C LYS A 57 -2.14 6.12 5.98
N ILE A 58 -1.50 5.10 6.53
CA ILE A 58 -0.17 4.66 6.09
C ILE A 58 -0.29 3.18 5.77
N VAL A 59 0.08 2.78 4.56
CA VAL A 59 0.43 1.38 4.30
C VAL A 59 1.92 1.26 4.62
N ASN A 60 2.37 0.14 5.18
CA ASN A 60 3.78 -0.08 5.48
C ASN A 60 4.16 -1.46 4.97
N GLU A 61 4.74 -1.45 3.77
CA GLU A 61 5.28 -2.61 3.08
C GLU A 61 6.55 -3.09 3.77
N ASN A 62 6.66 -4.40 3.90
CA ASN A 62 7.82 -5.04 4.52
C ASN A 62 8.87 -5.44 3.49
N ALA A 63 8.43 -5.76 2.28
CA ALA A 63 9.30 -6.09 1.17
C ALA A 63 9.93 -4.82 0.57
N GLY A 64 11.13 -4.93 0.03
CA GLY A 64 11.83 -3.82 -0.60
C GLY A 64 11.64 -3.72 -2.12
N PRO A 65 12.29 -2.73 -2.75
CA PRO A 65 12.18 -2.51 -4.18
C PRO A 65 12.65 -3.70 -5.01
N CYS A 66 12.18 -3.80 -6.25
CA CYS A 66 12.55 -4.87 -7.18
C CYS A 66 12.15 -6.26 -6.65
N THR A 67 10.98 -6.34 -6.02
CA THR A 67 10.36 -7.60 -5.55
C THR A 67 8.88 -7.62 -5.92
N GLU A 68 8.35 -8.82 -6.18
CA GLU A 68 6.90 -8.98 -6.41
C GLU A 68 6.12 -8.70 -5.13
N GLU A 69 6.67 -9.11 -3.98
CA GLU A 69 6.07 -8.97 -2.67
C GLU A 69 5.81 -7.51 -2.31
N PHE A 70 6.70 -6.57 -2.65
CA PHE A 70 6.42 -5.14 -2.43
C PHE A 70 5.18 -4.71 -3.23
N LEU A 71 5.13 -5.06 -4.52
CA LEU A 71 4.04 -4.66 -5.40
C LEU A 71 2.70 -5.27 -4.95
N TYR A 72 2.66 -6.54 -4.56
CA TYR A 72 1.46 -7.17 -4.02
C TYR A 72 1.03 -6.56 -2.68
N GLN A 73 1.97 -6.28 -1.77
CA GLN A 73 1.69 -5.66 -0.48
C GLN A 73 1.10 -4.27 -0.64
N ALA A 74 1.74 -3.43 -1.45
CA ALA A 74 1.26 -2.09 -1.78
C ALA A 74 -0.12 -2.15 -2.47
N ALA A 75 -0.31 -3.09 -3.41
CA ALA A 75 -1.57 -3.21 -4.12
C ALA A 75 -2.74 -3.52 -3.18
N VAL A 76 -2.57 -4.51 -2.31
CA VAL A 76 -3.59 -4.90 -1.33
C VAL A 76 -3.84 -3.79 -0.32
N GLY A 77 -2.78 -3.18 0.23
CA GLY A 77 -2.90 -2.13 1.23
C GLY A 77 -3.62 -0.88 0.71
N LEU A 78 -3.24 -0.41 -0.49
CA LEU A 78 -3.82 0.78 -1.08
C LEU A 78 -5.22 0.55 -1.63
N MET A 79 -5.48 -0.60 -2.24
CA MET A 79 -6.84 -1.01 -2.58
C MET A 79 -7.72 -0.99 -1.33
N ASN A 80 -7.27 -1.62 -0.24
CA ASN A 80 -8.00 -1.65 1.03
C ASN A 80 -8.28 -0.24 1.58
N HIS A 81 -7.29 0.65 1.59
CA HIS A 81 -7.48 2.04 2.02
C HIS A 81 -8.50 2.77 1.14
N CYS A 82 -8.35 2.68 -0.19
CA CYS A 82 -9.22 3.34 -1.14
C CYS A 82 -10.68 2.90 -0.99
N VAL A 83 -10.95 1.59 -1.05
CA VAL A 83 -12.32 1.07 -0.99
C VAL A 83 -12.96 1.22 0.40
N SER A 84 -12.15 1.47 1.43
CA SER A 84 -12.64 1.72 2.79
C SER A 84 -13.01 3.19 3.03
N GLY A 85 -12.68 4.10 2.13
CA GLY A 85 -12.99 5.53 2.23
C GLY A 85 -11.89 6.39 2.86
N ALA A 86 -10.62 6.04 2.64
CA ALA A 86 -9.50 6.92 3.00
C ALA A 86 -9.36 8.05 1.96
N GLU A 87 -9.17 9.28 2.42
CA GLU A 87 -8.97 10.45 1.55
C GLU A 87 -7.57 10.47 0.93
N SER A 88 -6.55 10.00 1.68
CA SER A 88 -5.21 9.76 1.14
C SER A 88 -4.49 8.63 1.89
N SER A 89 -3.37 8.20 1.31
CA SER A 89 -2.44 7.28 1.96
C SER A 89 -0.99 7.79 1.82
N ILE A 90 -0.20 7.69 2.89
CA ILE A 90 1.24 7.98 2.87
C ILE A 90 1.97 6.75 2.37
N GLN A 91 2.54 6.88 1.17
CA GLN A 91 3.18 5.81 0.42
C GLN A 91 4.21 6.37 -0.58
N PRO A 92 5.24 5.57 -0.95
CA PRO A 92 5.54 4.21 -0.51
C PRO A 92 6.36 4.12 0.79
N ARG A 93 6.32 2.96 1.46
CA ARG A 93 7.14 2.65 2.65
C ARG A 93 7.89 1.32 2.48
N SER A 94 8.64 1.22 1.39
CA SER A 94 9.42 0.03 1.02
C SER A 94 10.43 -0.40 2.09
N ALA A 95 10.64 -1.72 2.18
CA ALA A 95 11.51 -2.39 3.14
C ALA A 95 11.31 -1.94 4.60
N ALA A 96 10.07 -1.58 4.93
CA ALA A 96 9.65 -0.96 6.18
C ALA A 96 10.48 0.26 6.62
N GLY A 97 11.14 0.95 5.67
CA GLY A 97 12.03 2.07 5.93
C GLY A 97 13.31 1.71 6.69
N LYS A 98 13.72 0.43 6.71
CA LYS A 98 14.89 -0.04 7.48
C LYS A 98 16.23 0.23 6.80
N TYR A 99 16.26 0.31 5.48
CA TYR A 99 17.49 0.35 4.70
C TYR A 99 17.64 1.65 3.90
N PRO A 100 18.81 2.31 3.96
CA PRO A 100 19.09 3.45 3.10
C PRO A 100 18.95 3.09 1.63
N ASN A 101 18.48 4.04 0.82
CA ASN A 101 18.36 3.91 -0.63
C ASN A 101 17.42 2.79 -1.13
N HIS A 102 16.61 2.15 -0.28
CA HIS A 102 15.67 1.11 -0.71
C HIS A 102 14.29 1.69 -1.03
N ILE A 103 14.27 2.70 -1.90
CA ILE A 103 13.07 3.35 -2.43
C ILE A 103 13.38 3.98 -3.79
N THR A 104 12.49 3.81 -4.77
CA THR A 104 12.62 4.24 -6.16
C THR A 104 11.34 4.93 -6.65
N PRO A 105 11.39 5.65 -7.78
CA PRO A 105 10.19 6.18 -8.43
C PRO A 105 9.14 5.11 -8.78
N VAL A 106 9.54 3.86 -9.05
CA VAL A 106 8.62 2.77 -9.42
C VAL A 106 7.60 2.51 -8.33
N GLU A 107 8.03 2.46 -7.08
CA GLU A 107 7.11 2.28 -5.95
C GLU A 107 6.12 3.44 -5.84
N CYS A 108 6.56 4.67 -6.07
CA CYS A 108 5.68 5.84 -6.07
C CYS A 108 4.63 5.77 -7.20
N TRP A 109 5.04 5.41 -8.41
CA TRP A 109 4.13 5.27 -9.56
C TRP A 109 3.11 4.16 -9.31
N TRP A 110 3.57 3.00 -8.84
CA TRP A 110 2.70 1.87 -8.50
C TRP A 110 1.64 2.25 -7.46
N CYS A 111 2.07 2.87 -6.35
CA CYS A 111 1.18 3.25 -5.28
C CYS A 111 0.14 4.28 -5.73
N GLY A 112 0.56 5.28 -6.51
CA GLY A 112 -0.35 6.28 -7.09
C GLY A 112 -1.37 5.65 -8.04
N GLU A 113 -0.90 4.76 -8.93
CA GLU A 113 -1.74 4.08 -9.91
C GLU A 113 -2.78 3.19 -9.21
N VAL A 114 -2.37 2.32 -8.28
CA VAL A 114 -3.29 1.42 -7.59
C VAL A 114 -4.34 2.19 -6.78
N PHE A 115 -3.90 3.16 -5.97
CA PHE A 115 -4.84 3.91 -5.12
C PHE A 115 -5.88 4.63 -5.96
N LYS A 116 -5.46 5.26 -7.07
CA LYS A 116 -6.36 5.95 -7.98
C LYS A 116 -7.29 4.99 -8.73
N ALA A 117 -6.77 3.87 -9.23
CA ALA A 117 -7.53 2.88 -9.98
C ALA A 117 -8.64 2.24 -9.13
N CYS A 118 -8.40 2.02 -7.84
CA CYS A 118 -9.41 1.45 -6.94
C CYS A 118 -10.56 2.41 -6.59
N ALA A 119 -10.53 3.67 -7.03
CA ALA A 119 -11.63 4.60 -6.81
C ALA A 119 -12.90 4.10 -7.53
N GLY A 120 -14.00 3.98 -6.79
CA GLY A 120 -15.25 3.42 -7.30
C GLY A 120 -15.32 1.88 -7.30
N MET A 121 -14.25 1.18 -6.94
CA MET A 121 -14.28 -0.28 -6.75
C MET A 121 -15.10 -0.65 -5.50
N THR A 122 -15.90 -1.72 -5.58
CA THR A 122 -16.65 -2.20 -4.42
C THR A 122 -15.76 -2.90 -3.40
N ARG A 123 -16.06 -2.75 -2.11
CA ARG A 123 -15.40 -3.49 -1.02
C ARG A 123 -15.49 -5.01 -1.20
N LYS A 124 -16.58 -5.52 -1.79
CA LYS A 124 -16.75 -6.95 -2.08
C LYS A 124 -15.70 -7.44 -3.07
N LYS A 125 -15.56 -6.76 -4.22
CA LYS A 125 -14.56 -7.10 -5.24
C LYS A 125 -13.13 -6.97 -4.69
N ALA A 126 -12.86 -5.90 -3.94
CA ALA A 126 -11.56 -5.72 -3.31
C ALA A 126 -11.22 -6.86 -2.33
N ASN A 127 -12.20 -7.33 -1.54
CA ASN A 127 -12.01 -8.46 -0.64
C ASN A 127 -11.75 -9.79 -1.39
N GLU A 128 -12.41 -10.02 -2.52
CA GLU A 128 -12.13 -11.18 -3.39
C GLU A 128 -10.68 -11.15 -3.89
N ILE A 129 -10.23 -10.00 -4.42
CA ILE A 129 -8.85 -9.81 -4.90
C ILE A 129 -7.83 -9.98 -3.77
N ALA A 130 -8.08 -9.37 -2.61
CA ALA A 130 -7.17 -9.47 -1.47
C ALA A 130 -6.97 -10.92 -1.02
N ASN A 131 -8.02 -11.74 -1.05
CA ASN A 131 -7.91 -13.16 -0.70
C ASN A 131 -7.07 -13.99 -1.69
N VAL A 132 -6.86 -13.50 -2.90
CA VAL A 132 -5.95 -14.11 -3.88
C VAL A 132 -4.51 -13.60 -3.72
N LEU A 133 -4.34 -12.30 -3.43
CA LEU A 133 -3.01 -11.68 -3.38
C LEU A 133 -2.27 -11.88 -2.05
N ILE A 134 -2.98 -11.87 -0.91
CA ILE A 134 -2.36 -12.04 0.41
C ILE A 134 -1.55 -13.34 0.54
N PRO A 135 -2.05 -14.51 0.09
CA PRO A 135 -1.29 -15.77 0.12
C PRO A 135 0.07 -15.74 -0.58
N LYS A 136 0.31 -14.78 -1.47
CA LYS A 136 1.58 -14.67 -2.23
C LYS A 136 2.73 -14.07 -1.43
N TYR A 137 2.44 -13.47 -0.26
CA TYR A 137 3.47 -12.84 0.56
C TYR A 137 3.30 -13.06 2.06
N GLU A 138 2.16 -13.61 2.52
CA GLU A 138 1.84 -13.65 3.95
C GLU A 138 2.73 -14.57 4.79
N ASP A 139 3.34 -15.57 4.16
CA ASP A 139 4.33 -16.47 4.75
C ASP A 139 5.69 -15.80 4.99
N ARG A 140 6.00 -14.75 4.21
CA ARG A 140 7.25 -13.99 4.28
C ARG A 140 7.16 -12.70 5.09
N LEU A 141 6.07 -12.46 5.82
CA LEU A 141 5.91 -11.22 6.59
C LEU A 141 6.97 -11.02 7.68
N TYR A 142 7.43 -12.12 8.27
CA TYR A 142 8.47 -12.12 9.30
C TYR A 142 9.88 -11.95 8.72
N ASP A 143 10.14 -12.57 7.56
CA ASP A 143 11.42 -12.48 6.82
C ASP A 143 11.17 -12.02 5.35
N PRO A 144 10.82 -10.74 5.16
CA PRO A 144 10.48 -10.21 3.85
C PRO A 144 11.74 -10.04 2.99
N PRO A 145 11.63 -10.16 1.66
CA PRO A 145 12.77 -9.89 0.79
C PRO A 145 13.20 -8.42 0.95
N LYS A 146 14.47 -8.22 1.27
CA LYS A 146 15.08 -6.89 1.39
C LYS A 146 14.93 -6.06 0.11
N GLY A 147 14.90 -6.72 -1.05
CA GLY A 147 14.92 -6.07 -2.35
C GLY A 147 16.27 -5.46 -2.69
N LYS A 148 16.28 -4.59 -3.70
CA LYS A 148 17.47 -3.89 -4.19
C LYS A 148 17.44 -2.41 -3.82
N SER A 149 18.61 -1.80 -3.69
CA SER A 149 18.71 -0.35 -3.57
C SER A 149 18.37 0.33 -4.89
N ASN A 150 18.05 1.61 -4.83
CA ASN A 150 17.70 2.42 -5.98
C ASN A 150 18.82 2.51 -7.02
N ARG A 151 20.08 2.36 -6.62
CA ARG A 151 21.23 2.31 -7.55
C ARG A 151 21.36 0.97 -8.27
N GLU A 152 20.81 -0.09 -7.70
CA GLU A 152 20.87 -1.45 -8.26
C GLU A 152 19.69 -1.74 -9.19
N CYS A 153 18.54 -1.07 -9.00
CA CYS A 153 17.32 -1.35 -9.76
C CYS A 153 16.72 -0.15 -10.50
N PHE A 154 17.40 1.00 -10.55
CA PHE A 154 16.94 2.19 -11.26
C PHE A 154 18.08 2.98 -11.90
N ASP A 155 17.94 3.33 -13.18
CA ASP A 155 18.85 4.22 -13.90
C ASP A 155 18.35 5.66 -13.79
N PHE A 156 19.07 6.47 -13.02
CA PHE A 156 18.73 7.88 -12.81
C PHE A 156 19.12 8.79 -14.00
N SER A 157 19.93 8.32 -14.93
CA SER A 157 20.30 9.08 -16.13
C SER A 157 19.20 9.06 -17.19
N THR A 158 18.56 7.90 -17.35
CA THR A 158 17.41 7.69 -18.25
C THR A 158 16.07 7.81 -17.54
N PHE A 159 16.09 7.84 -16.20
CA PHE A 159 14.92 7.82 -15.34
C PHE A 159 14.03 6.58 -15.56
N THR A 160 14.65 5.42 -15.77
CA THR A 160 13.95 4.16 -16.03
C THR A 160 14.39 3.04 -15.08
N PRO A 161 13.49 2.14 -14.69
CA PRO A 161 13.85 0.93 -13.95
C PRO A 161 14.73 -0.01 -14.78
N THR A 162 15.52 -0.84 -14.11
CA THR A 162 16.25 -1.93 -14.79
C THR A 162 15.28 -2.90 -15.46
N LYS A 163 15.75 -3.63 -16.47
CA LYS A 163 14.92 -4.61 -17.19
C LYS A 163 14.27 -5.64 -16.25
N GLU A 164 15.02 -6.13 -15.27
CA GLU A 164 14.50 -7.00 -14.22
C GLU A 164 13.33 -6.38 -13.47
N TYR A 165 13.44 -5.13 -13.04
CA TYR A 165 12.35 -4.50 -12.30
C TYR A 165 11.14 -4.21 -13.21
N GLN A 166 11.37 -3.88 -14.48
CA GLN A 166 10.29 -3.78 -15.47
C GLN A 166 9.53 -5.10 -15.63
N ASP A 167 10.25 -6.23 -15.69
CA ASP A 167 9.65 -7.55 -15.85
C ASP A 167 8.82 -7.96 -14.62
N ILE A 168 9.34 -7.71 -13.42
CA ILE A 168 8.60 -7.88 -12.16
C ILE A 168 7.34 -7.01 -12.13
N TYR A 169 7.47 -5.73 -12.49
CA TYR A 169 6.34 -4.80 -12.50
C TYR A 169 5.26 -5.23 -13.48
N ASN A 170 5.64 -5.54 -14.72
CA ASN A 170 4.69 -5.92 -15.76
C ASN A 170 3.96 -7.22 -15.40
N LYS A 171 4.66 -8.20 -14.83
CA LYS A 171 4.06 -9.44 -14.33
C LYS A 171 3.00 -9.17 -13.26
N VAL A 172 3.36 -8.45 -12.20
CA VAL A 172 2.45 -8.18 -11.07
C VAL A 172 1.28 -7.29 -11.50
N LYS A 173 1.54 -6.30 -12.35
CA LYS A 173 0.52 -5.41 -12.91
C LYS A 173 -0.49 -6.18 -13.75
N GLN A 174 -0.02 -7.05 -14.64
CA GLN A 174 -0.91 -7.88 -15.45
C GLN A 174 -1.78 -8.79 -14.57
N GLU A 175 -1.19 -9.43 -13.56
CA GLU A 175 -1.97 -10.26 -12.64
C GLU A 175 -3.02 -9.45 -11.86
N CYS A 176 -2.68 -8.23 -11.42
CA CYS A 176 -3.64 -7.34 -10.78
C CYS A 176 -4.79 -6.94 -11.72
N ILE A 177 -4.50 -6.69 -13.01
CA ILE A 177 -5.50 -6.41 -14.04
C ILE A 177 -6.41 -7.63 -14.24
N ASP A 178 -5.83 -8.81 -14.38
CA ASP A 178 -6.57 -10.07 -14.60
C ASP A 178 -7.51 -10.39 -13.42
N LEU A 179 -7.11 -10.03 -12.20
CA LEU A 179 -7.94 -10.15 -11.00
C LEU A 179 -9.04 -9.08 -10.91
N GLY A 180 -8.95 -8.01 -11.71
CA GLY A 180 -9.96 -6.96 -11.84
C GLY A 180 -9.63 -5.65 -11.11
N ILE A 181 -8.35 -5.38 -10.81
CA ILE A 181 -7.92 -4.01 -10.48
C ILE A 181 -7.84 -3.22 -11.79
N PRO A 182 -8.56 -2.08 -11.94
CA PRO A 182 -8.67 -1.36 -13.21
C PRO A 182 -7.44 -0.46 -13.45
N LEU A 183 -6.26 -1.07 -13.48
CA LEU A 183 -4.99 -0.40 -13.78
C LEU A 183 -4.90 -0.09 -15.29
N ASN A 184 -4.11 0.92 -15.64
CA ASN A 184 -3.85 1.22 -17.05
C ASN A 184 -2.82 0.21 -17.59
N PRO A 185 -3.08 -0.57 -18.65
CA PRO A 185 -2.10 -1.54 -19.16
C PRO A 185 -0.74 -0.94 -19.54
N ALA A 186 -0.70 0.36 -19.90
CA ALA A 186 0.55 1.04 -20.22
C ALA A 186 1.38 1.33 -18.95
N SER A 187 2.70 1.13 -19.04
CA SER A 187 3.64 1.54 -17.99
C SER A 187 3.95 3.04 -18.10
N SER A 188 4.40 3.64 -16.99
CA SER A 188 4.68 5.08 -16.88
C SER A 188 6.07 5.47 -17.41
N TRP A 189 6.77 4.57 -18.09
CA TRP A 189 8.09 4.74 -18.70
C TRP A 189 8.09 4.29 -20.16
#